data_AF-A0A2A4G046-F1
#
_entry.id   AF-A0A2A4G046-F1
#
_cell.length_a   1.000
_cell.length_b   1.000
_cell.length_c   1.000
_cell.angle_alpha   90.00
_cell.angle_beta   90.00
_cell.angle_gamma   90.00
#
_symmetry.space_group_name_H-M   'P 1'
#
loop_
_entity.id
_entity.type
_entity.pdbx_description
1 polymer ?
#
loop_
_entity_poly.entity_id
_entity_poly.type
_entity_poly.pdbx_seq_one_letter_code
_entity_poly.pdbx_strand_id
1 'polypeptide(L)'
;MTRYRCISYASLRGTCRTMTLSPDIIAIVKSTAPALQQHGLAITQRMYERLFVDPSIKALFDMAAQESGEQPKRLAAAILAYAKNVDNLGALTQAVERMAQRHVETGVKPEHYPAVAAALLPAIKDVLGDAVDQKTLDAWGEAYWFLADILIGREAEKYAGVAA
;
A
#
# COMPACT_ATOMS: atom_id res chain seq x y z
N MET A 1 22.69 -10.52 -17.14
CA MET A 1 22.33 -11.29 -15.93
C MET A 1 22.34 -10.34 -14.74
N THR A 2 21.22 -9.65 -14.49
CA THR A 2 21.13 -8.60 -13.47
C THR A 2 20.74 -9.24 -12.15
N ARG A 3 21.69 -9.30 -11.22
CA ARG A 3 21.52 -9.88 -9.89
C ARG A 3 20.61 -8.97 -9.05
N TYR A 4 19.36 -9.36 -8.87
CA TYR A 4 18.50 -8.80 -7.84
C TYR A 4 19.04 -9.26 -6.47
N ARG A 5 19.85 -8.40 -5.84
CA ARG A 5 20.25 -8.58 -4.44
C ARG A 5 19.01 -8.42 -3.58
N CYS A 6 18.60 -9.51 -2.96
CA CYS A 6 17.68 -9.53 -1.83
C CYS A 6 18.29 -8.69 -0.71
N ILE A 7 17.80 -7.47 -0.51
CA ILE A 7 18.20 -6.61 0.61
C ILE A 7 17.27 -6.95 1.77
N SER A 8 17.85 -7.50 2.83
CA SER A 8 17.18 -7.72 4.11
C SER A 8 16.56 -6.41 4.62
N TYR A 9 15.28 -6.49 4.98
CA TYR A 9 14.41 -5.40 5.39
C TYR A 9 14.97 -4.56 6.57
N ALA A 10 15.89 -5.12 7.36
CA ALA A 10 16.42 -4.52 8.57
C ALA A 10 17.60 -3.55 8.35
N SER A 11 18.28 -3.57 7.19
CA SER A 11 19.60 -2.91 7.07
C SER A 11 19.59 -1.48 6.52
N LEU A 12 18.44 -0.95 6.07
CA LEU A 12 18.41 0.32 5.32
C LEU A 12 17.81 1.53 6.05
N ARG A 13 17.32 1.40 7.29
CA ARG A 13 16.67 2.53 8.00
C ARG A 13 17.18 2.71 9.42
N GLY A 14 18.45 3.06 9.53
CA GLY A 14 19.14 3.44 10.77
C GLY A 14 18.98 4.91 11.18
N THR A 15 17.92 5.61 10.78
CA THR A 15 17.67 7.00 11.21
C THR A 15 16.22 7.17 11.64
N CYS A 16 16.02 7.79 12.80
CA CYS A 16 14.76 8.25 13.34
C CYS A 16 13.91 8.88 12.22
N ARG A 17 12.94 8.13 11.71
CA ARG A 17 12.02 8.60 10.67
C ARG A 17 11.01 9.49 11.38
N THR A 18 10.96 10.76 11.01
CA THR A 18 9.88 11.65 11.45
C THR A 18 8.54 10.95 11.19
N MET A 19 7.68 10.88 12.22
CA MET A 19 6.36 10.23 12.18
C MET A 19 5.34 11.01 11.32
N THR A 20 5.80 11.80 10.35
CA THR A 20 4.99 12.70 9.53
C THR A 20 5.59 12.82 8.13
N LEU A 21 4.72 12.82 7.11
CA LEU A 21 5.11 13.10 5.72
C LEU A 21 5.49 14.57 5.55
N SER A 22 6.40 14.86 4.61
CA SER A 22 6.75 16.24 4.29
C SER A 22 5.58 16.97 3.60
N PRO A 23 5.47 18.30 3.73
CA PRO A 23 4.46 19.09 3.04
C PRO A 23 4.47 18.88 1.51
N ASP A 24 5.65 18.71 0.92
CA ASP A 24 5.81 18.47 -0.51
C ASP A 24 5.20 17.12 -0.95
N ILE A 25 5.42 16.05 -0.17
CA ILE A 25 4.83 14.73 -0.44
C ILE A 25 3.32 14.80 -0.30
N ILE A 26 2.83 15.44 0.76
CA ILE A 26 1.39 15.67 0.98
C ILE A 26 0.78 16.39 -0.21
N ALA A 27 1.42 17.46 -0.70
CA ALA A 27 0.94 18.22 -1.84
C ALA A 27 0.87 17.39 -3.12
N ILE A 28 1.89 16.57 -3.41
CA ILE A 28 1.93 15.69 -4.58
C ILE A 28 0.84 14.60 -4.51
N VAL A 29 0.69 13.94 -3.37
CA VAL A 29 -0.33 12.90 -3.18
C VAL A 29 -1.73 13.49 -3.37
N LYS A 30 -1.98 14.68 -2.81
CA LYS A 30 -3.26 15.37 -2.97
C LYS A 30 -3.53 15.82 -4.40
N SER A 31 -2.53 16.41 -5.07
CA SER A 31 -2.71 16.93 -6.43
C SER A 31 -2.91 15.81 -7.46
N THR A 32 -2.39 14.61 -7.19
CA THR A 32 -2.52 13.44 -8.06
C THR A 32 -3.73 12.55 -7.73
N ALA A 33 -4.39 12.76 -6.59
CA ALA A 33 -5.59 12.02 -6.19
C ALA A 33 -6.73 12.02 -7.23
N PRO A 34 -7.01 13.10 -7.99
CA PRO A 34 -8.02 13.06 -9.05
C PRO A 34 -7.70 12.06 -10.17
N ALA A 35 -6.42 11.95 -10.57
CA ALA A 35 -6.01 10.96 -11.56
C ALA A 35 -6.19 9.53 -11.03
N LEU A 36 -5.86 9.28 -9.76
CA LEU A 36 -6.16 8.00 -9.11
C LEU A 36 -7.65 7.75 -8.95
N GLN A 37 -8.48 8.77 -8.78
CA GLN A 37 -9.94 8.59 -8.74
C GLN A 37 -10.47 8.12 -10.09
N GLN A 38 -9.96 8.66 -11.20
CA GLN A 38 -10.35 8.28 -12.54
C GLN A 38 -9.83 6.89 -12.94
N HIS A 39 -8.59 6.54 -12.54
CA HIS A 39 -7.90 5.34 -12.99
C HIS A 39 -7.75 4.25 -11.90
N GLY A 40 -8.28 4.45 -10.70
CA GLY A 40 -7.98 3.64 -9.52
C GLY A 40 -8.35 2.16 -9.68
N LEU A 41 -9.46 1.86 -10.36
CA LEU A 41 -9.82 0.46 -10.64
C LEU A 41 -8.81 -0.21 -11.57
N ALA A 42 -8.40 0.45 -12.65
CA ALA A 42 -7.40 -0.07 -13.57
C ALA A 42 -6.03 -0.25 -12.89
N ILE A 43 -5.62 0.72 -12.06
CA ILE A 43 -4.37 0.65 -11.27
C ILE A 43 -4.39 -0.56 -10.35
N THR A 44 -5.49 -0.78 -9.62
CA THR A 44 -5.57 -1.89 -8.66
C THR A 44 -5.70 -3.25 -9.35
N GLN A 45 -6.40 -3.35 -10.47
CA GLN A 45 -6.40 -4.54 -11.32
C GLN A 45 -4.97 -4.87 -11.77
N ARG A 46 -4.27 -3.88 -12.31
CA ARG A 46 -2.88 -4.02 -12.76
C ARG A 46 -1.93 -4.37 -11.62
N MET A 47 -2.16 -3.83 -10.43
CA MET A 47 -1.41 -4.17 -9.22
C MET A 47 -1.59 -5.67 -8.90
N TYR A 48 -2.83 -6.19 -8.89
CA TYR A 48 -3.07 -7.60 -8.59
C TYR A 48 -2.49 -8.56 -9.62
N GLU A 49 -2.52 -8.20 -10.92
CA GLU A 49 -1.82 -8.97 -11.96
C GLU A 49 -0.33 -9.14 -11.64
N ARG A 50 0.30 -8.09 -11.11
CA ARG A 50 1.71 -8.09 -10.72
C ARG A 50 1.94 -8.84 -9.40
N LEU A 51 1.05 -8.65 -8.43
CA LEU A 51 1.17 -9.22 -7.09
C LEU A 51 0.99 -10.74 -7.10
N PHE A 52 0.03 -11.24 -7.89
CA PHE A 52 -0.32 -12.66 -7.94
C PHE A 52 0.59 -13.52 -8.82
N VAL A 53 1.67 -12.93 -9.35
CA VAL A 53 2.80 -13.70 -9.87
C VAL A 53 3.43 -14.54 -8.76
N ASP A 54 3.40 -14.07 -7.52
CA ASP A 54 3.81 -14.84 -6.33
C ASP A 54 2.62 -15.68 -5.81
N PRO A 55 2.65 -17.02 -5.95
CA PRO A 55 1.57 -17.89 -5.50
C PRO A 55 1.40 -17.91 -3.99
N SER A 56 2.48 -17.68 -3.22
CA SER A 56 2.44 -17.66 -1.76
C SER A 56 1.65 -16.46 -1.25
N ILE A 57 1.82 -15.31 -1.89
CA ILE A 57 1.05 -14.11 -1.61
C ILE A 57 -0.37 -14.27 -2.10
N LYS A 58 -0.58 -14.79 -3.32
CA LYS A 58 -1.91 -15.04 -3.86
C LYS A 58 -2.78 -15.90 -2.92
N ALA A 59 -2.19 -16.88 -2.24
CA ALA A 59 -2.87 -17.76 -1.30
C ALA A 59 -3.45 -17.03 -0.06
N LEU A 60 -3.03 -15.80 0.23
CA LEU A 60 -3.55 -14.98 1.34
C LEU A 60 -4.86 -14.24 0.98
N PHE A 61 -5.26 -14.25 -0.29
CA PHE A 61 -6.40 -13.48 -0.78
C PHE A 61 -7.65 -14.33 -0.99
N ASP A 62 -8.81 -13.71 -0.77
CA ASP A 62 -10.11 -14.26 -1.17
C ASP A 62 -10.28 -14.16 -2.70
N MET A 63 -10.10 -15.28 -3.38
CA MET A 63 -10.17 -15.33 -4.84
C MET A 63 -11.57 -15.08 -5.39
N ALA A 64 -12.64 -15.34 -4.63
CA ALA A 64 -14.00 -15.02 -5.08
C ALA A 64 -14.22 -13.50 -5.12
N ALA A 65 -13.70 -12.79 -4.12
CA ALA A 65 -13.70 -11.32 -4.12
C ALA A 65 -12.81 -10.73 -5.22
N GLN A 66 -11.72 -11.42 -5.58
CA GLN A 66 -10.88 -11.04 -6.71
C GLN A 66 -11.61 -11.21 -8.06
N GLU A 67 -12.18 -12.38 -8.32
CA GLU A 67 -12.83 -12.73 -9.58
C GLU A 67 -14.07 -11.88 -9.85
N SER A 68 -14.82 -11.53 -8.79
CA SER A 68 -15.94 -10.59 -8.87
C SER A 68 -15.52 -9.12 -9.07
N GLY A 69 -14.22 -8.82 -8.98
CA GLY A 69 -13.66 -7.47 -9.09
C GLY A 69 -13.91 -6.58 -7.87
N GLU A 70 -14.44 -7.14 -6.78
CA GLU A 70 -14.72 -6.44 -5.54
C GLU A 70 -13.43 -6.08 -4.79
N GLN A 71 -12.44 -6.98 -4.80
CA GLN A 71 -11.15 -6.76 -4.13
C GLN A 71 -10.35 -5.58 -4.73
N PRO A 72 -10.20 -5.44 -6.07
CA PRO A 72 -9.66 -4.22 -6.69
C PRO A 72 -10.41 -2.94 -6.30
N LYS A 73 -11.74 -2.96 -6.32
CA LYS A 73 -12.57 -1.79 -5.97
C LYS A 73 -12.33 -1.34 -4.52
N ARG A 74 -12.27 -2.28 -3.58
CA ARG A 74 -12.00 -1.99 -2.16
C ARG A 74 -10.64 -1.31 -1.98
N LEU A 75 -9.60 -1.85 -2.62
CA LEU A 75 -8.27 -1.26 -2.54
C LEU A 75 -8.22 0.13 -3.19
N ALA A 76 -8.88 0.33 -4.33
CA ALA A 76 -8.93 1.62 -5.00
C ALA A 76 -9.60 2.68 -4.11
N ALA A 77 -10.70 2.30 -3.45
CA ALA A 77 -11.39 3.16 -2.50
C ALA A 77 -10.51 3.52 -1.29
N ALA A 78 -9.75 2.55 -0.75
CA ALA A 78 -8.82 2.78 0.36
C ALA A 78 -7.68 3.74 -0.02
N ILE A 79 -7.04 3.53 -1.18
CA ILE A 79 -5.98 4.42 -1.68
C ILE A 79 -6.52 5.84 -1.89
N LEU A 80 -7.71 5.98 -2.48
CA LEU A 80 -8.31 7.29 -2.70
C LEU A 80 -8.69 8.00 -1.40
N ALA A 81 -9.25 7.27 -0.43
CA ALA A 81 -9.58 7.81 0.89
C ALA A 81 -8.32 8.26 1.62
N TYR A 82 -7.24 7.48 1.54
CA TYR A 82 -5.94 7.85 2.08
C TYR A 82 -5.39 9.12 1.43
N ALA A 83 -5.37 9.19 0.09
CA ALA A 83 -4.87 10.35 -0.64
C ALA A 83 -5.60 11.65 -0.27
N LYS A 84 -6.93 11.58 -0.10
CA LYS A 84 -7.77 12.72 0.31
C LYS A 84 -7.51 13.18 1.75
N ASN A 85 -7.04 12.29 2.62
CA ASN A 85 -6.85 12.53 4.06
C ASN A 85 -5.40 12.35 4.50
N VAL A 86 -4.42 12.46 3.59
CA VAL A 86 -3.00 12.16 3.86
C VAL A 86 -2.41 13.07 4.95
N ASP A 87 -3.00 14.24 5.18
CA ASP A 87 -2.67 15.20 6.24
C ASP A 87 -3.68 15.21 7.41
N ASN A 88 -4.68 14.34 7.39
CA ASN A 88 -5.69 14.17 8.44
C ASN A 88 -5.93 12.68 8.71
N LEU A 89 -4.90 11.97 9.15
CA LEU A 89 -4.99 10.52 9.41
C LEU A 89 -6.00 10.16 10.49
N GLY A 90 -6.34 11.09 11.39
CA GLY A 90 -7.40 10.86 12.39
C GLY A 90 -8.75 10.52 11.76
N ALA A 91 -9.02 10.99 10.54
CA ALA A 91 -10.21 10.61 9.77
C ALA A 91 -10.19 9.15 9.30
N LEU A 92 -9.01 8.52 9.27
CA LEU A 92 -8.81 7.15 8.79
C LEU A 92 -8.72 6.13 9.92
N THR A 93 -8.71 6.54 11.20
CA THR A 93 -8.52 5.65 12.35
C THR A 93 -9.42 4.42 12.30
N GLN A 94 -10.73 4.58 12.11
CA GLN A 94 -11.65 3.44 12.04
C GLN A 94 -11.39 2.54 10.82
N ALA A 95 -10.95 3.11 9.69
CA ALA A 95 -10.62 2.34 8.51
C ALA A 95 -9.33 1.52 8.73
N VAL A 96 -8.30 2.13 9.31
CA VAL A 96 -7.05 1.48 9.71
C VAL A 96 -7.32 0.32 10.67
N GLU A 97 -8.18 0.53 11.68
CA GLU A 97 -8.56 -0.54 12.62
C GLU A 97 -9.19 -1.75 11.92
N ARG A 98 -10.13 -1.52 11.01
CA ARG A 98 -10.78 -2.59 10.24
C ARG A 98 -9.80 -3.30 9.30
N MET A 99 -8.91 -2.55 8.65
CA MET A 99 -7.87 -3.12 7.79
C MET A 99 -6.90 -3.98 8.58
N ALA A 100 -6.35 -3.47 9.69
CA ALA A 100 -5.44 -4.20 10.56
C ALA A 100 -6.10 -5.46 11.14
N GLN A 101 -7.38 -5.39 11.52
CA GLN A 101 -8.13 -6.57 11.97
C GLN A 101 -8.19 -7.64 10.87
N ARG A 102 -8.57 -7.24 9.65
CA ARG A 102 -8.65 -8.17 8.52
C ARG A 102 -7.29 -8.76 8.16
N HIS A 103 -6.23 -7.95 8.18
CA HIS A 103 -4.86 -8.37 7.91
C HIS A 103 -4.40 -9.46 8.88
N VAL A 104 -4.69 -9.32 10.17
CA VAL A 104 -4.38 -10.34 11.19
C VAL A 104 -5.17 -11.63 10.94
N GLU A 105 -6.47 -11.53 10.63
CA GLU A 105 -7.32 -12.69 10.31
C GLU A 105 -6.82 -13.48 9.09
N THR A 106 -6.23 -12.79 8.11
CA THR A 106 -5.69 -13.41 6.89
C THR A 106 -4.19 -13.72 6.98
N GLY A 107 -3.57 -13.57 8.16
CA GLY A 107 -2.16 -13.91 8.38
C GLY A 107 -1.16 -12.99 7.68
N VAL A 108 -1.53 -11.73 7.42
CA VAL A 108 -0.62 -10.73 6.85
C VAL A 108 0.50 -10.43 7.84
N LYS A 109 1.73 -10.33 7.33
CA LYS A 109 2.95 -10.09 8.09
C LYS A 109 3.71 -8.90 7.51
N PRO A 110 4.62 -8.28 8.29
CA PRO A 110 5.47 -7.19 7.80
C PRO A 110 6.24 -7.53 6.50
N GLU A 111 6.65 -8.79 6.34
CA GLU A 111 7.36 -9.29 5.15
C GLU A 111 6.53 -9.30 3.85
N HIS A 112 5.19 -9.16 3.92
CA HIS A 112 4.33 -9.10 2.72
C HIS A 112 4.22 -7.70 2.11
N TYR A 113 4.43 -6.63 2.89
CA TYR A 113 4.31 -5.24 2.43
C TYR A 113 5.25 -4.88 1.26
N PRO A 114 6.53 -5.32 1.24
CA PRO A 114 7.42 -5.07 0.11
C PRO A 114 6.85 -5.51 -1.24
N ALA A 115 6.17 -6.66 -1.29
CA ALA A 115 5.60 -7.18 -2.52
C ALA A 115 4.44 -6.33 -3.03
N VAL A 116 3.61 -5.82 -2.10
CA VAL A 116 2.54 -4.88 -2.43
C VAL A 116 3.11 -3.57 -3.00
N ALA A 117 4.16 -3.02 -2.41
CA ALA A 117 4.85 -1.83 -2.94
C ALA A 117 5.42 -2.07 -4.35
N ALA A 118 6.09 -3.22 -4.53
CA ALA A 118 6.70 -3.64 -5.80
C ALA A 118 5.66 -3.93 -6.89
N ALA A 119 4.41 -4.23 -6.52
CA ALA A 119 3.30 -4.37 -7.45
C ALA A 119 2.62 -3.02 -7.75
N LEU A 120 2.37 -2.20 -6.72
CA LEU A 120 1.56 -0.99 -6.81
C LEU A 120 2.25 0.14 -7.58
N LEU A 121 3.51 0.46 -7.25
CA LEU A 121 4.19 1.61 -7.86
C LEU A 121 4.39 1.42 -9.37
N PRO A 122 4.82 0.24 -9.86
CA PRO A 122 4.85 -0.02 -11.30
C PRO A 122 3.46 -0.06 -11.93
N ALA A 123 2.42 -0.52 -11.23
CA ALA A 123 1.05 -0.49 -11.76
C ALA A 123 0.53 0.93 -11.98
N ILE A 124 0.88 1.88 -11.10
CA ILE A 124 0.58 3.31 -11.30
C ILE A 124 1.26 3.81 -12.59
N LYS A 125 2.54 3.47 -12.79
CA LYS A 125 3.27 3.86 -14.00
C LYS A 125 2.71 3.20 -15.27
N ASP A 126 2.38 1.91 -15.21
CA ASP A 126 1.81 1.16 -16.33
C ASP A 126 0.48 1.79 -16.80
N VAL A 127 -0.36 2.28 -15.88
CA VAL A 127 -1.68 2.84 -16.20
C VAL A 127 -1.64 4.32 -16.57
N LEU A 128 -0.85 5.13 -15.86
CA LEU A 128 -0.78 6.57 -16.10
C LEU A 128 0.27 6.98 -17.14
N GLY A 129 1.18 6.09 -17.51
CA GLY A 129 2.19 6.33 -18.53
C GLY A 129 3.01 7.58 -18.23
N ASP A 130 3.17 8.46 -19.21
CA ASP A 130 3.94 9.70 -19.09
C ASP A 130 3.27 10.79 -18.25
N ALA A 131 2.00 10.60 -17.85
CA ALA A 131 1.32 11.51 -16.94
C ALA A 131 1.84 11.43 -15.48
N VAL A 132 2.65 10.41 -15.16
CA VAL A 132 3.32 10.28 -13.86
C VAL A 132 4.83 10.28 -14.02
N ASP A 133 5.48 11.26 -13.40
CA ASP A 133 6.93 11.41 -13.37
C ASP A 133 7.55 10.65 -12.18
N GLN A 134 8.89 10.55 -12.18
CA GLN A 134 9.62 9.82 -11.13
C GLN A 134 9.40 10.44 -9.74
N LYS A 135 9.37 11.78 -9.66
CA LYS A 135 9.14 12.50 -8.41
C LYS A 135 7.78 12.13 -7.79
N THR A 136 6.74 12.01 -8.62
CA THR A 136 5.42 11.59 -8.17
C THR A 136 5.44 10.16 -7.68
N LEU A 137 6.08 9.23 -8.40
CA LEU A 137 6.21 7.84 -7.96
C LEU A 137 6.97 7.71 -6.63
N ASP A 138 8.03 8.49 -6.44
CA ASP A 138 8.80 8.50 -5.20
C ASP A 138 7.95 9.00 -4.02
N ALA A 139 7.19 10.08 -4.22
CA ALA A 139 6.25 10.59 -3.22
C ALA A 139 5.17 9.56 -2.85
N TRP A 140 4.61 8.84 -3.84
CA TRP A 140 3.68 7.73 -3.59
C TRP A 140 4.34 6.57 -2.86
N GLY A 141 5.61 6.28 -3.13
CA GLY A 141 6.39 5.28 -2.40
C GLY A 141 6.58 5.65 -0.92
N GLU A 142 6.87 6.92 -0.63
CA GLU A 142 6.96 7.41 0.74
C GLU A 142 5.60 7.37 1.46
N ALA A 143 4.53 7.81 0.80
CA ALA A 143 3.17 7.77 1.33
C ALA A 143 2.69 6.33 1.59
N TYR A 144 2.99 5.40 0.67
CA TYR A 144 2.73 3.98 0.88
C TYR A 144 3.39 3.47 2.16
N TRP A 145 4.69 3.73 2.31
CA TRP A 145 5.43 3.23 3.47
C TRP A 145 4.96 3.87 4.77
N PHE A 146 4.54 5.13 4.73
CA PHE A 146 3.99 5.80 5.89
C PHE A 146 2.70 5.11 6.40
N LEU A 147 1.76 4.78 5.51
CA LEU A 147 0.57 4.03 5.89
C LEU A 147 0.90 2.57 6.28
N ALA A 148 1.84 1.93 5.58
CA ALA A 148 2.29 0.58 5.89
C ALA A 148 2.89 0.49 7.30
N ASP A 149 3.73 1.45 7.70
CA ASP A 149 4.34 1.48 9.03
C ASP A 149 3.26 1.61 10.14
N ILE A 150 2.19 2.38 9.90
CA ILE A 150 1.03 2.48 10.80
C ILE A 150 0.29 1.14 10.92
N LEU A 151 -0.02 0.50 9.79
CA LEU A 151 -0.72 -0.77 9.77
C LEU A 151 0.11 -1.89 10.43
N ILE A 152 1.40 -1.96 10.13
CA ILE A 152 2.34 -2.93 10.73
C ILE A 152 2.38 -2.77 12.26
N GLY A 153 2.50 -1.54 12.76
CA GLY A 153 2.48 -1.27 14.20
C GLY A 153 1.16 -1.74 14.83
N ARG A 154 0.04 -1.41 14.19
CA ARG A 154 -1.28 -1.79 14.71
C ARG A 154 -1.54 -3.29 14.65
N GLU A 155 -1.08 -3.97 13.60
CA GLU A 155 -1.14 -5.41 13.46
C GLU A 155 -0.31 -6.12 14.53
N ALA A 156 0.88 -5.59 14.85
CA ALA A 156 1.72 -6.15 15.90
C ALA A 156 1.02 -6.14 17.27
N GLU A 157 0.34 -5.05 17.62
CA GLU A 157 -0.47 -4.96 18.85
C GLU A 157 -1.60 -5.99 18.86
N LYS A 158 -2.29 -6.17 17.72
CA LYS A 158 -3.38 -7.15 17.59
C LYS A 158 -2.86 -8.59 17.72
N TYR A 159 -1.75 -8.92 17.07
CA TYR A 159 -1.12 -10.24 17.22
C TYR A 159 -0.70 -10.51 18.67
N ALA A 160 -0.16 -9.51 19.38
CA ALA A 160 0.17 -9.65 20.79
C ALA A 160 -1.06 -9.84 21.70
N GLY A 161 -2.17 -9.16 21.38
CA GLY A 161 -3.43 -9.30 22.13
C GLY A 161 -4.22 -10.57 21.84
N VAL A 162 -4.04 -11.20 20.67
CA VAL A 162 -4.63 -12.51 20.33
C VAL A 162 -3.87 -13.66 21.00
N ALA A 163 -2.60 -13.45 21.37
CA ALA A 163 -1.78 -14.43 22.07
C ALA A 163 -2.00 -14.45 23.61
N ALA A 164 -2.96 -13.67 24.13
CA ALA A 164 -3.28 -13.53 25.55
C ALA A 164 -4.61 -14.21 25.94
#